data_AF-A0A1T5C0L1-F1
#
_entry.id   AF-A0A1T5C0L1-F1
#
_cell.length_a   1.000
_cell.length_b   1.000
_cell.length_c   1.000
_cell.angle_alpha   90.00
_cell.angle_beta   90.00
_cell.angle_gamma   90.00
#
_symmetry.space_group_name_H-M   'P 1'
#
loop_
_entity.id
_entity.type
_entity.pdbx_description
1 polymer ?
#
loop_
_entity_poly.entity_id
_entity_poly.type
_entity_poly.pdbx_seq_one_letter_code
_entity_poly.pdbx_strand_id
1 'polypeptide(L)'
;MCDLNFEALHMDPFIVKAIQLLLSLSLLIVLHELGHFIPAKLFKTRVEKFFLFFDVKFALFKKKIGGTVYGIGWLPLGGYVKISGMIDESMDKEQMAKPPEPWEFRSKPAWQRLIIMLGGVTVNLVLGFLIYMMIMFVWGKNYVGPDEMPKGFAIAEEFKQYGFQDGDRVLQLNGKDLQNSTDVNRYLFMRDVNSITVLHQNGAEETIEVPEDIGEQMWEQGVMLPFIPIQNPVIEEVTADKAAEIAGLKKGDSIISVNEQEIGYWHEIGEITKENKEKEMELVFMRDNDIKSIMITPDEEGMLGFRIKSNYEIKQQKYGFVESIKQGFDYGYWTLHDYVAQFKYVFTQKGATQLGGFGAIGDMFPDTWNWKGFWHTTALISIILAFMNILPIPALDGGHVMFLLYEMVTGRKPNDKFMEVAQMVGFFILIALVLYANGNDVYRWLFE
;
A
#
# COMPACT_ATOMS: atom_id res chain seq x y z
N MET A 1 15.70 -25.00 2.80
CA MET A 1 17.17 -25.10 2.73
C MET A 1 17.69 -23.74 3.15
N CYS A 2 18.36 -23.70 4.30
CA CYS A 2 18.88 -22.54 5.04
C CYS A 2 17.85 -21.50 5.53
N ASP A 3 17.19 -21.84 6.64
CA ASP A 3 16.77 -20.86 7.63
C ASP A 3 18.03 -20.21 8.22
N LEU A 4 18.40 -19.05 7.68
CA LEU A 4 19.30 -18.14 8.38
C LEU A 4 18.49 -17.51 9.52
N ASN A 5 18.49 -18.18 10.67
CA ASN A 5 18.15 -17.55 11.94
C ASN A 5 19.22 -16.49 12.22
N PHE A 6 19.01 -15.28 11.69
CA PHE A 6 19.49 -14.09 12.36
C PHE A 6 18.86 -14.12 13.74
N GLU A 7 19.64 -14.46 14.77
CA GLU A 7 19.33 -14.03 16.13
C GLU A 7 18.98 -12.55 16.02
N ALA A 8 17.72 -12.25 16.28
CA ALA A 8 17.20 -10.90 16.18
C ALA A 8 18.05 -10.03 17.09
N LEU A 9 18.92 -9.20 16.50
CA LEU A 9 19.07 -7.87 17.08
C LEU A 9 17.64 -7.37 17.24
N HIS A 10 17.22 -7.09 18.47
CA HIS A 10 16.04 -6.28 18.74
C HIS A 10 16.33 -4.89 18.15
N MET A 11 16.30 -4.81 16.82
CA MET A 11 16.36 -3.58 16.07
C MET A 11 15.01 -2.93 16.29
N ASP A 12 15.08 -1.65 16.63
CA ASP A 12 13.90 -0.83 16.78
C ASP A 12 12.99 -1.00 15.53
N PRO A 13 11.68 -1.23 15.69
CA PRO A 13 10.74 -1.42 14.58
C PRO A 13 10.82 -0.29 13.54
N PHE A 14 11.12 0.93 13.97
CA PHE A 14 11.35 2.07 13.09
C PHE A 14 12.55 1.83 12.15
N ILE A 15 13.67 1.34 12.68
CA ILE A 15 14.87 1.06 11.89
C ILE A 15 14.59 -0.06 10.89
N VAL A 16 13.86 -1.10 11.31
CA VAL A 16 13.48 -2.22 10.45
C VAL A 16 12.61 -1.74 9.28
N LYS A 17 11.57 -0.95 9.56
CA LYS A 17 10.72 -0.32 8.53
C LYS A 17 11.53 0.60 7.61
N ALA A 18 12.41 1.44 8.16
CA ALA A 18 13.23 2.36 7.38
C ALA A 18 14.19 1.63 6.42
N ILE A 19 14.83 0.54 6.86
CA ILE A 19 15.69 -0.28 6.00
C ILE A 19 14.88 -0.95 4.89
N GLN A 20 13.72 -1.53 5.22
CA GLN A 20 12.83 -2.14 4.23
C GLN A 20 12.37 -1.11 3.19
N LEU A 21 11.96 0.08 3.63
CA LEU A 21 11.57 1.19 2.76
C LEU A 21 12.70 1.59 1.82
N LEU A 22 13.90 1.86 2.35
CA LEU A 22 15.06 2.27 1.55
C LEU A 22 15.48 1.18 0.56
N LEU A 23 15.46 -0.08 0.96
CA LEU A 23 15.79 -1.21 0.08
C LEU A 23 14.77 -1.34 -1.06
N SER A 24 13.49 -1.28 -0.72
CA SER A 24 12.39 -1.34 -1.69
C SER A 24 12.47 -0.17 -2.68
N LEU A 25 12.55 1.07 -2.19
CA LEU A 25 12.64 2.26 -3.06
C LEU A 25 13.89 2.22 -3.94
N SER A 26 15.05 1.83 -3.40
CA SER A 26 16.29 1.72 -4.19
C SER A 26 16.14 0.74 -5.36
N LEU A 27 15.53 -0.42 -5.11
CA LEU A 27 15.28 -1.41 -6.16
C LEU A 27 14.34 -0.87 -7.24
N LEU A 28 13.21 -0.29 -6.83
CA LEU A 28 12.19 0.22 -7.74
C LEU A 28 12.73 1.38 -8.58
N ILE A 29 13.42 2.34 -7.95
CA ILE A 29 14.02 3.49 -8.64
C ILE A 29 15.04 3.02 -9.67
N VAL A 30 15.99 2.15 -9.30
CA VAL A 30 17.01 1.69 -10.26
C VAL A 30 16.39 0.99 -11.46
N LEU A 31 15.38 0.15 -11.24
CA LEU A 31 14.70 -0.56 -12.33
C LEU A 31 13.85 0.38 -13.19
N HIS A 32 13.18 1.36 -12.58
CA HIS A 32 12.47 2.42 -13.29
C HIS A 32 13.42 3.22 -14.20
N GLU A 33 14.52 3.73 -13.65
CA GLU A 33 15.54 4.45 -14.41
C GLU A 33 16.14 3.56 -15.53
N LEU A 34 16.33 2.27 -15.25
CA LEU A 34 16.79 1.30 -16.25
C LEU A 34 15.80 1.17 -17.41
N GLY A 35 14.49 1.29 -17.13
CA GLY A 35 13.42 1.32 -18.10
C GLY A 35 13.53 2.46 -19.09
N HIS A 36 13.98 3.65 -18.69
CA HIS A 36 14.28 4.76 -19.62
C HIS A 36 15.64 4.57 -20.31
N PHE A 37 16.62 4.11 -19.55
CA PHE A 37 18.00 3.96 -20.00
C PHE A 37 18.15 3.00 -21.18
N ILE A 38 17.52 1.82 -21.10
CA ILE A 38 17.66 0.77 -22.12
C ILE A 38 17.14 1.26 -23.49
N PRO A 39 15.88 1.74 -23.63
CA PRO A 39 15.40 2.32 -24.88
C PRO A 39 16.23 3.52 -25.36
N ALA A 40 16.67 4.39 -24.45
CA ALA A 40 17.51 5.54 -24.83
C ALA A 40 18.82 5.08 -25.49
N LYS A 41 19.47 4.06 -24.94
CA LYS A 41 20.67 3.46 -25.56
C LYS A 41 20.36 2.76 -26.88
N LEU A 42 19.25 2.03 -26.97
CA LEU A 42 18.83 1.34 -28.20
C LEU A 42 18.57 2.33 -29.35
N PHE A 43 17.94 3.48 -29.07
CA PHE A 43 17.70 4.53 -30.06
C PHE A 43 18.90 5.47 -30.28
N LYS A 44 20.06 5.14 -29.72
CA LYS A 44 21.30 5.93 -29.84
C LYS A 44 21.09 7.37 -29.35
N THR A 45 20.35 7.52 -28.27
CA THR A 45 20.21 8.78 -27.53
C THR A 45 21.28 8.82 -26.45
N ARG A 46 21.95 9.96 -26.32
CA ARG A 46 23.00 10.12 -25.32
C ARG A 46 22.40 10.20 -23.91
N VAL A 47 22.96 9.40 -23.01
CA VAL A 47 22.66 9.44 -21.58
C VAL A 47 23.90 9.91 -20.86
N GLU A 48 23.80 11.02 -20.14
CA GLU A 48 24.92 11.66 -19.45
C GLU A 48 25.11 11.11 -18.04
N LYS A 49 24.01 10.88 -17.33
CA LYS A 49 24.00 10.40 -15.95
C LYS A 49 22.95 9.31 -15.74
N PHE A 50 23.29 8.35 -14.89
CA PHE A 50 22.37 7.34 -14.34
C PHE A 50 22.62 7.27 -12.84
N PHE A 51 21.70 7.81 -12.04
CA PHE A 51 21.91 7.95 -10.61
C PHE A 51 20.77 7.34 -9.81
N LEU A 52 21.14 6.55 -8.80
CA LEU A 52 20.28 6.26 -7.67
C LEU A 52 20.41 7.42 -6.69
N PHE A 53 19.31 8.07 -6.30
CA PHE A 53 19.32 9.25 -5.41
C PHE A 53 19.90 10.52 -6.05
N PHE A 54 19.39 11.67 -5.64
CA PHE A 54 19.82 12.95 -6.20
C PHE A 54 21.22 13.35 -5.69
N ASP A 55 22.08 13.82 -6.59
CA ASP A 55 23.47 14.25 -6.33
C ASP A 55 23.60 15.78 -6.15
N VAL A 56 22.64 16.39 -5.44
CA VAL A 56 22.63 17.86 -5.22
C VAL A 56 23.94 18.29 -4.54
N LYS A 57 24.76 19.09 -5.24
CA LYS A 57 26.12 19.53 -4.86
C LYS A 57 27.20 18.43 -4.85
N PHE A 58 26.92 17.22 -4.37
CA PHE A 58 27.88 16.11 -4.37
C PHE A 58 27.20 14.74 -4.50
N ALA A 59 28.00 13.72 -4.80
CA ALA A 59 27.57 12.32 -4.89
C ALA A 59 28.37 11.48 -3.90
N LEU A 60 27.74 10.46 -3.30
CA LEU A 60 28.42 9.50 -2.43
C LEU A 60 29.42 8.66 -3.21
N PHE A 61 28.98 8.16 -4.37
CA PHE A 61 29.81 7.40 -5.29
C PHE A 61 29.51 7.83 -6.73
N LYS A 62 30.54 7.92 -7.56
CA LYS A 62 30.37 8.14 -9.00
C LYS A 62 31.49 7.48 -9.80
N LYS A 63 31.13 6.87 -10.92
CA LYS A 63 32.05 6.26 -11.86
C LYS A 63 31.59 6.51 -13.29
N LYS A 64 32.48 7.03 -14.13
CA LYS A 64 32.21 7.19 -15.56
C LYS A 64 32.54 5.89 -16.29
N ILE A 65 31.55 5.33 -16.98
CA ILE A 65 31.73 4.15 -17.83
C ILE A 65 31.24 4.54 -19.24
N GLY A 66 32.18 4.62 -20.17
CA GLY A 66 31.92 5.14 -21.51
C GLY A 66 31.43 6.60 -21.49
N GLY A 67 30.28 6.84 -22.10
CA GLY A 67 29.65 8.18 -22.17
C GLY A 67 28.78 8.56 -20.98
N THR A 68 28.54 7.65 -20.03
CA THR A 68 27.57 7.84 -18.93
C THR A 68 28.26 7.81 -17.58
N VAL A 69 27.89 8.74 -16.69
CA VAL A 69 28.30 8.76 -15.29
C VAL A 69 27.27 8.01 -14.47
N TYR A 70 27.68 6.91 -13.85
CA TYR A 70 26.86 6.15 -12.91
C TYR A 70 27.19 6.60 -11.50
N GLY A 71 26.20 6.71 -10.62
CA GLY A 71 26.47 7.13 -9.25
C GLY A 71 25.33 6.90 -8.27
N ILE A 72 25.64 7.19 -7.01
CA ILE A 72 24.70 7.20 -5.90
C ILE A 72 24.74 8.61 -5.29
N GLY A 73 23.62 9.31 -5.34
CA GLY A 73 23.40 10.59 -4.67
C GLY A 73 23.22 10.43 -3.16
N TRP A 74 23.29 11.54 -2.42
CA TRP A 74 23.10 11.52 -0.97
C TRP A 74 21.65 11.71 -0.54
N LEU A 75 20.79 12.22 -1.44
CA LEU A 75 19.41 12.59 -1.13
C LEU A 75 18.42 11.54 -1.65
N PRO A 76 17.83 10.69 -0.78
CA PRO A 76 17.03 9.53 -1.17
C PRO A 76 15.57 9.90 -1.55
N LEU A 77 15.40 10.91 -2.40
CA LEU A 77 14.09 11.42 -2.83
C LEU A 77 13.72 11.05 -4.28
N GLY A 78 14.49 10.17 -4.92
CA GLY A 78 14.24 9.76 -6.31
C GLY A 78 15.46 9.16 -6.97
N GLY A 79 15.39 8.88 -8.26
CA GLY A 79 16.53 8.62 -9.14
C GLY A 79 16.39 9.47 -10.39
N TYR A 80 17.40 9.44 -11.25
CA TYR A 80 17.24 10.06 -12.56
C TYR A 80 18.20 9.49 -13.60
N VAL A 81 17.70 9.39 -14.82
CA VAL A 81 18.48 9.24 -16.06
C VAL A 81 18.52 10.57 -16.80
N LYS A 82 19.68 11.23 -16.81
CA LYS A 82 19.85 12.47 -17.58
C LYS A 82 20.06 12.15 -19.06
N ILE A 83 19.02 12.37 -19.86
CA ILE A 83 19.01 12.15 -21.31
C ILE A 83 19.26 13.48 -22.02
N SER A 84 20.28 13.55 -22.87
CA SER A 84 20.66 14.81 -23.53
C SER A 84 19.55 15.34 -24.45
N GLY A 85 19.29 16.65 -24.39
CA GLY A 85 18.29 17.32 -25.23
C GLY A 85 16.84 17.01 -24.85
N MET A 86 16.61 16.52 -23.63
CA MET A 86 15.31 16.51 -22.96
C MET A 86 15.21 17.78 -22.10
N ILE A 87 14.05 18.45 -22.12
CA ILE A 87 13.77 19.48 -21.12
C ILE A 87 13.41 18.72 -19.85
N ASP A 88 14.26 18.77 -18.84
CA ASP A 88 14.07 18.10 -17.55
C ASP A 88 14.08 19.13 -16.41
N GLU A 89 13.97 18.68 -15.16
CA GLU A 89 13.93 19.54 -13.97
C GLU A 89 15.21 20.37 -13.80
N SER A 90 16.31 19.96 -14.42
CA SER A 90 17.59 20.66 -14.36
C SER A 90 17.68 21.87 -15.29
N MET A 91 16.74 22.01 -16.25
CA MET A 91 16.57 23.17 -17.10
C MET A 91 17.90 23.66 -17.72
N ASP A 92 18.64 22.77 -18.37
CA ASP A 92 19.92 23.07 -19.03
C ASP A 92 19.73 23.98 -20.27
N LYS A 93 19.51 25.28 -20.01
CA LYS A 93 19.23 26.32 -21.01
C LYS A 93 20.35 26.47 -22.04
N GLU A 94 21.60 26.19 -21.66
CA GLU A 94 22.77 26.29 -22.54
C GLU A 94 22.78 25.21 -23.63
N GLN A 95 22.24 24.02 -23.35
CA GLN A 95 22.16 22.92 -24.31
C GLN A 95 20.97 23.14 -25.27
N MET A 96 19.84 23.64 -24.74
CA MET A 96 18.63 23.92 -25.52
C MET A 96 18.83 25.05 -26.54
N ALA A 97 19.76 25.99 -26.29
CA ALA A 97 20.08 27.09 -27.21
C ALA A 97 20.83 26.67 -28.48
N LYS A 98 21.41 25.47 -28.52
CA LYS A 98 22.14 24.94 -29.70
C LYS A 98 21.18 24.22 -30.66
N PRO A 99 21.50 24.12 -31.96
CA PRO A 99 20.72 23.31 -32.89
C PRO A 99 20.65 21.84 -32.42
N PRO A 100 19.55 21.13 -32.70
CA PRO A 100 19.36 19.76 -32.23
C PRO A 100 20.36 18.81 -32.88
N GLU A 101 21.11 18.10 -32.03
CA GLU A 101 22.10 17.14 -32.47
C GLU A 101 21.46 15.75 -32.71
N PRO A 102 21.97 14.90 -33.64
CA PRO A 102 21.35 13.61 -33.97
C PRO A 102 21.26 12.60 -32.81
N TRP A 103 22.06 12.79 -31.76
CA TRP A 103 22.13 11.96 -30.57
C TRP A 103 21.29 12.51 -29.40
N GLU A 104 20.63 13.66 -29.58
CA GLU A 104 19.72 14.25 -28.60
C GLU A 104 18.31 13.66 -28.67
N PHE A 105 17.60 13.69 -27.55
CA PHE A 105 16.23 13.22 -27.44
C PHE A 105 15.30 13.98 -28.41
N ARG A 106 15.40 15.31 -28.45
CA ARG A 106 14.58 16.17 -29.32
C ARG A 106 14.75 15.96 -30.82
N SER A 107 15.82 15.30 -31.29
CA SER A 107 16.00 14.97 -32.70
C SER A 107 15.43 13.60 -33.09
N LYS A 108 14.97 12.80 -32.11
CA LYS A 108 14.37 11.50 -32.37
C LYS A 108 12.88 11.63 -32.76
N PRO A 109 12.37 10.74 -33.64
CA PRO A 109 10.95 10.61 -33.90
C PRO A 109 10.13 10.50 -32.60
N ALA A 110 8.93 11.09 -32.59
CA ALA A 110 8.09 11.14 -31.39
C ALA A 110 7.77 9.75 -30.81
N TRP A 111 7.61 8.71 -31.65
CA TRP A 111 7.38 7.35 -31.18
C TRP A 111 8.59 6.74 -30.45
N GLN A 112 9.83 7.09 -30.84
CA GLN A 112 11.04 6.65 -30.12
C GLN A 112 11.12 7.32 -28.75
N ARG A 113 10.85 8.63 -28.72
CA ARG A 113 10.75 9.40 -27.48
C ARG A 113 9.68 8.83 -26.55
N LEU A 114 8.53 8.45 -27.10
CA LEU A 114 7.43 7.85 -26.35
C LEU A 114 7.85 6.54 -25.68
N ILE A 115 8.53 5.65 -26.40
CA ILE A 115 9.02 4.39 -25.84
C ILE A 115 10.05 4.64 -24.72
N ILE A 116 10.92 5.65 -24.89
CA ILE A 116 11.85 6.04 -23.82
C ILE A 116 11.08 6.50 -22.58
N MET A 117 10.06 7.38 -22.72
CA MET A 117 9.29 7.89 -21.58
C MET A 117 8.40 6.83 -20.93
N LEU A 118 7.81 5.92 -21.69
CA LEU A 118 7.01 4.82 -21.13
C LEU A 118 7.86 3.72 -20.49
N GLY A 119 9.16 3.71 -20.76
CA GLY A 119 10.08 2.66 -20.33
C GLY A 119 10.08 2.43 -18.81
N GLY A 120 10.29 3.48 -18.02
CA GLY A 120 10.31 3.36 -16.56
C GLY A 120 8.98 2.93 -15.97
N VAL A 121 7.87 3.54 -16.41
CA VAL A 121 6.51 3.16 -15.99
C VAL A 121 6.21 1.69 -16.30
N THR A 122 6.58 1.24 -17.51
CA THR A 122 6.37 -0.15 -17.94
C THR A 122 7.18 -1.12 -17.09
N VAL A 123 8.43 -0.80 -16.77
CA VAL A 123 9.26 -1.66 -15.92
C VAL A 123 8.66 -1.80 -14.52
N ASN A 124 8.21 -0.70 -13.89
CA ASN A 124 7.57 -0.78 -12.58
C ASN A 124 6.27 -1.60 -12.64
N LEU A 125 5.41 -1.37 -13.64
CA LEU A 125 4.18 -2.15 -13.77
C LEU A 125 4.46 -3.65 -13.92
N VAL A 126 5.39 -4.02 -14.81
CA VAL A 126 5.77 -5.42 -15.04
C VAL A 126 6.42 -6.02 -13.80
N LEU A 127 7.26 -5.26 -13.10
CA LEU A 127 7.94 -5.69 -11.89
C LEU A 127 6.96 -5.99 -10.76
N GLY A 128 5.97 -5.12 -10.51
CA GLY A 128 4.94 -5.36 -9.50
C GLY A 128 4.18 -6.66 -9.76
N PHE A 129 3.79 -6.90 -11.01
CA PHE A 129 3.12 -8.14 -11.42
C PHE A 129 4.03 -9.35 -11.27
N LEU A 130 5.28 -9.26 -11.71
CA LEU A 130 6.29 -10.31 -11.56
C LEU A 130 6.48 -10.68 -10.08
N ILE A 131 6.60 -9.69 -9.19
CA ILE A 131 6.76 -9.93 -7.76
C ILE A 131 5.53 -10.66 -7.21
N TYR A 132 4.29 -10.27 -7.58
CA TYR A 132 3.10 -11.01 -7.14
C TYR A 132 3.05 -12.44 -7.69
N MET A 133 3.45 -12.69 -8.93
CA MET A 133 3.58 -14.06 -9.46
C MET A 133 4.56 -14.89 -8.63
N MET A 134 5.71 -14.31 -8.28
CA MET A 134 6.71 -14.98 -7.43
C MET A 134 6.20 -15.19 -6.01
N ILE A 135 5.42 -14.25 -5.47
CA ILE A 135 4.81 -14.41 -4.15
C ILE A 135 3.83 -15.59 -4.15
N MET A 136 2.96 -15.68 -5.16
CA MET A 136 2.02 -16.79 -5.29
C MET A 136 2.75 -18.13 -5.49
N PHE A 137 3.90 -18.13 -6.15
CA PHE A 137 4.71 -19.33 -6.34
C PHE A 137 5.38 -19.81 -5.05
N VAL A 138 6.00 -18.88 -4.30
CA VAL A 138 6.81 -19.22 -3.13
C VAL A 138 5.96 -19.41 -1.87
N TRP A 139 5.01 -18.50 -1.62
CA TRP A 139 4.20 -18.47 -0.40
C TRP A 139 2.74 -18.84 -0.62
N GLY A 140 2.26 -18.87 -1.86
CA GLY A 140 0.84 -19.09 -2.13
C GLY A 140 -0.05 -17.97 -1.58
N LYS A 141 -1.35 -18.27 -1.46
CA LYS A 141 -2.37 -17.35 -0.95
C LYS A 141 -3.02 -17.92 0.30
N ASN A 142 -3.28 -17.06 1.28
CA ASN A 142 -4.09 -17.41 2.44
C ASN A 142 -5.57 -17.31 2.06
N TYR A 143 -6.37 -18.24 2.54
CA TYR A 143 -7.79 -18.37 2.23
C TYR A 143 -8.56 -18.69 3.51
N VAL A 144 -9.63 -17.95 3.75
CA VAL A 144 -10.64 -18.22 4.78
C VAL A 144 -11.99 -18.21 4.10
N GLY A 145 -12.55 -19.37 3.81
CA GLY A 145 -13.87 -19.46 3.21
C GLY A 145 -14.99 -19.30 4.24
N PRO A 146 -16.26 -19.35 3.80
CA PRO A 146 -17.40 -19.24 4.71
C PRO A 146 -17.47 -20.40 5.72
N ASP A 147 -17.05 -21.60 5.32
CA ASP A 147 -17.03 -22.78 6.19
C ASP A 147 -15.92 -22.72 7.23
N GLU A 148 -14.79 -22.08 6.92
CA GLU A 148 -13.72 -21.83 7.87
C GLU A 148 -14.06 -20.73 8.88
N MET A 149 -15.17 -20.00 8.70
CA MET A 149 -15.66 -18.94 9.59
C MET A 149 -17.06 -19.27 10.14
N PRO A 150 -17.21 -20.31 10.99
CA PRO A 150 -18.52 -20.82 11.40
C PRO A 150 -19.35 -19.84 12.23
N LYS A 151 -18.71 -18.86 12.88
CA LYS A 151 -19.40 -17.81 13.65
C LYS A 151 -19.82 -16.60 12.80
N GLY A 152 -19.37 -16.51 11.54
CA GLY A 152 -19.65 -15.37 10.67
C GLY A 152 -19.08 -14.04 11.16
N PHE A 153 -19.74 -12.96 10.76
CA PHE A 153 -19.36 -11.59 11.04
C PHE A 153 -20.30 -10.93 12.05
N ALA A 154 -19.74 -10.05 12.88
CA ALA A 154 -20.49 -9.00 13.56
C ALA A 154 -20.63 -7.85 12.58
N ILE A 155 -21.83 -7.31 12.50
CA ILE A 155 -22.21 -6.31 11.51
C ILE A 155 -22.25 -4.94 12.19
N ALA A 156 -21.59 -3.96 11.60
CA ALA A 156 -21.69 -2.57 12.05
C ALA A 156 -23.15 -2.09 12.02
N GLU A 157 -23.56 -1.29 13.00
CA GLU A 157 -24.96 -0.91 13.17
C GLU A 157 -25.52 -0.19 11.93
N GLU A 158 -24.70 0.61 11.26
CA GLU A 158 -25.02 1.32 10.02
C GLU A 158 -25.30 0.37 8.84
N PHE A 159 -24.85 -0.88 8.92
CA PHE A 159 -25.04 -1.88 7.88
C PHE A 159 -26.21 -2.82 8.16
N LYS A 160 -26.69 -2.91 9.40
CA LYS A 160 -27.86 -3.75 9.75
C LYS A 160 -29.13 -3.28 9.05
N GLN A 161 -29.24 -2.00 8.69
CA GLN A 161 -30.38 -1.45 7.95
C GLN A 161 -30.60 -2.10 6.56
N TYR A 162 -29.56 -2.73 5.99
CA TYR A 162 -29.66 -3.44 4.72
C TYR A 162 -30.24 -4.85 4.87
N GLY A 163 -30.42 -5.34 6.10
CA GLY A 163 -30.93 -6.70 6.39
C GLY A 163 -29.86 -7.68 6.87
N PHE A 164 -28.60 -7.26 6.96
CA PHE A 164 -27.52 -8.05 7.54
C PHE A 164 -27.72 -8.26 9.04
N GLN A 165 -27.31 -9.43 9.53
CA GLN A 165 -27.46 -9.84 10.93
C GLN A 165 -26.13 -10.33 11.50
N ASP A 166 -25.95 -10.17 12.80
CA ASP A 166 -24.79 -10.71 13.50
C ASP A 166 -24.76 -12.23 13.36
N GLY A 167 -23.60 -12.76 12.98
CA GLY A 167 -23.41 -14.17 12.69
C GLY A 167 -23.53 -14.55 11.21
N ASP A 168 -23.86 -13.61 10.34
CA ASP A 168 -23.95 -13.86 8.91
C ASP A 168 -22.61 -14.32 8.33
N ARG A 169 -22.67 -15.34 7.47
CA ARG A 169 -21.53 -15.80 6.68
C ARG A 169 -21.71 -15.35 5.24
N VAL A 170 -20.77 -14.58 4.74
CA VAL A 170 -20.82 -14.06 3.37
C VAL A 170 -20.41 -15.15 2.39
N LEU A 171 -21.34 -15.58 1.53
CA LEU A 171 -21.11 -16.65 0.55
C LEU A 171 -20.70 -16.10 -0.82
N GLN A 172 -21.40 -15.07 -1.30
CA GLN A 172 -21.23 -14.56 -2.67
C GLN A 172 -21.32 -13.03 -2.72
N LEU A 173 -20.61 -12.44 -3.67
CA LEU A 173 -20.72 -11.04 -4.04
C LEU A 173 -21.10 -10.96 -5.53
N ASN A 174 -22.20 -10.28 -5.85
CA ASN A 174 -22.77 -10.21 -7.20
C ASN A 174 -22.94 -11.59 -7.87
N GLY A 175 -23.42 -12.59 -7.10
CA GLY A 175 -23.62 -13.96 -7.57
C GLY A 175 -22.32 -14.74 -7.87
N LYS A 176 -21.15 -14.23 -7.48
CA LYS A 176 -19.87 -14.93 -7.57
C LYS A 176 -19.40 -15.36 -6.18
N ASP A 177 -18.95 -16.61 -6.06
CA ASP A 177 -18.44 -17.16 -4.81
C ASP A 177 -17.30 -16.31 -4.25
N LEU A 178 -17.47 -15.88 -3.01
CA LEU A 178 -16.44 -15.18 -2.26
C LEU A 178 -15.45 -16.22 -1.75
N GLN A 179 -14.29 -16.29 -2.40
CA GLN A 179 -13.24 -17.20 -1.99
C GLN A 179 -12.75 -16.87 -0.57
N ASN A 180 -12.36 -15.63 -0.32
CA ASN A 180 -11.83 -15.23 0.98
C ASN A 180 -12.83 -14.31 1.67
N SER A 181 -13.50 -14.81 2.71
CA SER A 181 -14.47 -14.07 3.51
C SER A 181 -13.89 -12.76 4.05
N THR A 182 -12.60 -12.74 4.41
CA THR A 182 -11.95 -11.51 4.93
C THR A 182 -11.79 -10.42 3.88
N ASP A 183 -12.03 -10.70 2.60
CA ASP A 183 -11.98 -9.71 1.52
C ASP A 183 -13.28 -8.90 1.40
N VAL A 184 -14.37 -9.26 2.10
CA VAL A 184 -15.70 -8.63 1.93
C VAL A 184 -15.65 -7.10 2.06
N ASN A 185 -15.05 -6.57 3.14
CA ASN A 185 -14.97 -5.12 3.36
C ASN A 185 -14.18 -4.42 2.25
N ARG A 186 -13.08 -5.02 1.78
CA ARG A 186 -12.31 -4.50 0.66
C ARG A 186 -13.12 -4.49 -0.63
N TYR A 187 -13.93 -5.51 -0.87
CA TYR A 187 -14.73 -5.58 -2.10
C TYR A 187 -15.85 -4.54 -2.06
N LEU A 188 -16.54 -4.39 -0.93
CA LEU A 188 -17.56 -3.34 -0.75
C LEU A 188 -17.00 -1.93 -0.93
N PHE A 189 -15.78 -1.71 -0.43
CA PHE A 189 -15.18 -0.38 -0.48
C PHE A 189 -14.57 -0.02 -1.84
N MET A 190 -13.97 -1.00 -2.54
CA MET A 190 -13.14 -0.76 -3.73
C MET A 190 -13.80 -1.17 -5.05
N ARG A 191 -14.92 -1.90 -5.03
CA ARG A 191 -15.52 -2.53 -6.21
C ARG A 191 -17.02 -2.29 -6.25
N ASP A 192 -17.57 -2.45 -7.45
CA ASP A 192 -19.01 -2.37 -7.67
C ASP A 192 -19.66 -3.65 -7.14
N VAL A 193 -20.12 -3.63 -5.89
CA VAL A 193 -20.90 -4.69 -5.25
C VAL A 193 -22.30 -4.16 -5.02
N ASN A 194 -23.27 -4.86 -5.61
CA ASN A 194 -24.69 -4.47 -5.59
C ASN A 194 -25.53 -5.52 -4.85
N SER A 195 -25.03 -6.76 -4.75
CA SER A 195 -25.69 -7.81 -3.97
C SER A 195 -24.72 -8.70 -3.21
N ILE A 196 -25.11 -9.07 -2.00
CA ILE A 196 -24.36 -9.97 -1.11
C ILE A 196 -25.27 -11.14 -0.76
N THR A 197 -24.84 -12.36 -1.07
CA THR A 197 -25.54 -13.55 -0.57
C THR A 197 -24.90 -13.99 0.74
N VAL A 198 -25.71 -14.04 1.79
CA VAL A 198 -25.31 -14.44 3.14
C VAL A 198 -26.03 -15.72 3.56
N LEU A 199 -25.38 -16.47 4.45
CA LEU A 199 -25.96 -17.58 5.17
C LEU A 199 -26.13 -17.20 6.63
N HIS A 200 -27.38 -17.03 7.03
CA HIS A 200 -27.77 -16.71 8.39
C HIS A 200 -27.51 -17.87 9.35
N GLN A 201 -27.45 -17.58 10.65
CA GLN A 201 -27.28 -18.62 11.68
C GLN A 201 -28.41 -19.65 11.74
N ASN A 202 -29.61 -19.29 11.29
CA ASN A 202 -30.76 -20.21 11.19
C ASN A 202 -30.65 -21.18 9.99
N GLY A 203 -29.62 -21.06 9.16
CA GLY A 203 -29.38 -21.87 7.97
C GLY A 203 -30.08 -21.38 6.70
N ALA A 204 -30.78 -20.25 6.73
CA ALA A 204 -31.36 -19.63 5.54
C ALA A 204 -30.30 -18.86 4.75
N GLU A 205 -30.34 -19.00 3.42
CA GLU A 205 -29.58 -18.16 2.49
C GLU A 205 -30.47 -17.00 2.04
N GLU A 206 -29.92 -15.79 2.10
CA GLU A 206 -30.58 -14.57 1.64
C GLU A 206 -29.63 -13.75 0.76
N THR A 207 -30.15 -13.21 -0.33
CA THR A 207 -29.43 -12.24 -1.17
C THR A 207 -29.91 -10.84 -0.81
N ILE A 208 -29.02 -10.07 -0.21
CA ILE A 208 -29.25 -8.71 0.22
C ILE A 208 -28.72 -7.75 -0.85
N GLU A 209 -29.58 -6.88 -1.35
CA GLU A 209 -29.21 -5.80 -2.26
C GLU A 209 -28.61 -4.63 -1.47
N VAL A 210 -27.47 -4.12 -1.93
CA VAL A 210 -26.76 -2.98 -1.34
C VAL A 210 -26.68 -1.83 -2.34
N PRO A 211 -26.62 -0.57 -1.87
CA PRO A 211 -26.48 0.59 -2.75
C PRO A 211 -25.21 0.53 -3.63
N GLU A 212 -25.29 1.05 -4.85
CA GLU A 212 -24.14 1.15 -5.77
C GLU A 212 -23.00 2.01 -5.20
N ASP A 213 -23.34 2.95 -4.33
CA ASP A 213 -22.42 3.88 -3.65
C ASP A 213 -22.01 3.39 -2.25
N ILE A 214 -22.20 2.11 -1.92
CA ILE A 214 -21.90 1.57 -0.59
C ILE A 214 -20.47 1.89 -0.11
N GLY A 215 -19.48 1.85 -1.01
CA GLY A 215 -18.10 2.22 -0.69
C GLY A 215 -17.92 3.70 -0.38
N GLU A 216 -18.69 4.60 -1.01
CA GLU A 216 -18.69 6.03 -0.69
C GLU A 216 -19.37 6.27 0.67
N GLN A 217 -20.45 5.55 0.97
CA GLN A 217 -21.09 5.62 2.28
C GLN A 217 -20.16 5.12 3.41
N MET A 218 -19.44 4.02 3.20
CA MET A 218 -18.38 3.56 4.11
C MET A 218 -17.34 4.65 4.35
N TRP A 219 -16.89 5.31 3.28
CA TRP A 219 -15.93 6.41 3.35
C TRP A 219 -16.45 7.57 4.17
N GLU A 220 -17.67 8.05 3.89
CA GLU A 220 -18.26 9.23 4.51
C GLU A 220 -18.57 8.98 5.99
N GLN A 221 -19.18 7.84 6.31
CA GLN A 221 -19.54 7.45 7.67
C GLN A 221 -18.32 7.03 8.50
N GLY A 222 -17.18 6.71 7.86
CA GLY A 222 -15.98 6.24 8.55
C GLY A 222 -16.03 4.78 8.98
N VAL A 223 -16.99 4.01 8.47
CA VAL A 223 -17.16 2.58 8.75
C VAL A 223 -16.42 1.77 7.67
N MET A 224 -15.11 1.58 7.88
CA MET A 224 -14.25 0.86 6.91
C MET A 224 -14.29 -0.67 7.08
N LEU A 225 -14.79 -1.16 8.21
CA LEU A 225 -14.87 -2.58 8.55
C LEU A 225 -16.29 -2.97 9.00
N PRO A 226 -17.30 -2.85 8.11
CA PRO A 226 -18.68 -3.18 8.47
C PRO A 226 -18.91 -4.66 8.78
N PHE A 227 -18.09 -5.56 8.24
CA PHE A 227 -18.11 -6.99 8.54
C PHE A 227 -16.87 -7.35 9.37
N ILE A 228 -17.06 -7.51 10.68
CA ILE A 228 -15.96 -7.80 11.62
C ILE A 228 -16.02 -9.28 11.98
N PRO A 229 -14.98 -10.09 11.73
CA PRO A 229 -15.00 -11.50 12.11
C PRO A 229 -15.33 -11.65 13.60
N ILE A 230 -16.39 -12.38 13.93
CA ILE A 230 -16.70 -12.67 15.33
C ILE A 230 -15.57 -13.53 15.87
N GLN A 231 -14.92 -13.10 16.95
CA GLN A 231 -13.88 -13.88 17.62
C GLN A 231 -14.13 -13.88 19.14
N ASN A 232 -13.88 -15.01 19.78
CA ASN A 232 -14.00 -15.11 21.23
C ASN A 232 -12.86 -14.32 21.89
N PRO A 233 -13.12 -13.62 22.99
CA PRO A 233 -12.09 -12.84 23.68
C PRO A 233 -11.24 -13.73 24.61
N VAL A 234 -10.62 -14.78 24.04
CA VAL A 234 -9.74 -15.71 24.75
C VAL A 234 -8.30 -15.46 24.36
N ILE A 235 -7.46 -15.19 25.36
CA ILE A 235 -6.05 -14.87 25.18
C ILE A 235 -5.28 -16.11 24.73
N GLU A 236 -4.57 -16.00 23.60
CA GLU A 236 -3.69 -17.05 23.06
C GLU A 236 -2.22 -16.79 23.40
N GLU A 237 -1.81 -15.52 23.36
CA GLU A 237 -0.43 -15.08 23.57
C GLU A 237 -0.43 -13.73 24.29
N VAL A 238 0.49 -13.53 25.22
CA VAL A 238 0.72 -12.25 25.91
C VAL A 238 2.11 -11.77 25.52
N THR A 239 2.21 -10.52 25.08
CA THR A 239 3.47 -9.90 24.65
C THR A 239 4.30 -9.52 25.87
N ALA A 240 5.58 -9.88 25.85
CA ALA A 240 6.51 -9.53 26.91
C ALA A 240 6.61 -8.00 27.12
N ASP A 241 6.77 -7.58 28.36
CA ASP A 241 6.95 -6.19 28.81
C ASP A 241 5.78 -5.24 28.45
N LYS A 242 4.61 -5.79 28.09
CA LYS A 242 3.40 -5.01 27.79
C LYS A 242 2.37 -5.07 28.91
N ALA A 243 1.38 -4.18 28.85
CA ALA A 243 0.37 -3.95 29.89
C ALA A 243 -0.30 -5.25 30.36
N ALA A 244 -0.65 -6.16 29.45
CA ALA A 244 -1.27 -7.44 29.78
C ALA A 244 -0.37 -8.36 30.59
N GLU A 245 0.92 -8.43 30.27
CA GLU A 245 1.87 -9.23 31.06
C GLU A 245 2.06 -8.61 32.45
N ILE A 246 2.26 -7.29 32.51
CA ILE A 246 2.46 -6.53 33.75
C ILE A 246 1.24 -6.69 34.69
N ALA A 247 0.03 -6.65 34.14
CA ALA A 247 -1.22 -6.84 34.88
C ALA A 247 -1.50 -8.31 35.23
N GLY A 248 -0.66 -9.25 34.75
CA GLY A 248 -0.73 -10.67 35.10
C GLY A 248 -1.74 -11.49 34.30
N LEU A 249 -2.17 -11.01 33.12
CA LEU A 249 -2.92 -11.81 32.16
C LEU A 249 -2.08 -12.96 31.62
N LYS A 250 -2.74 -14.05 31.26
CA LYS A 250 -2.11 -15.28 30.81
C LYS A 250 -2.88 -15.87 29.63
N LYS A 251 -2.17 -16.70 28.86
CA LYS A 251 -2.79 -17.58 27.88
C LYS A 251 -3.91 -18.40 28.53
N GLY A 252 -5.07 -18.43 27.88
CA GLY A 252 -6.27 -19.14 28.32
C GLY A 252 -7.29 -18.28 29.07
N ASP A 253 -6.93 -17.05 29.47
CA ASP A 253 -7.90 -16.15 30.10
C ASP A 253 -8.99 -15.76 29.11
N SER A 254 -10.25 -15.85 29.54
CA SER A 254 -11.41 -15.41 28.76
C SER A 254 -11.93 -14.11 29.33
N ILE A 255 -11.85 -13.02 28.57
CA ILE A 255 -12.31 -11.70 29.01
C ILE A 255 -13.85 -11.73 29.03
N ILE A 256 -14.44 -11.22 30.12
CA ILE A 256 -15.89 -11.19 30.36
C ILE A 256 -16.41 -9.77 30.27
N SER A 257 -15.72 -8.81 30.88
CA SER A 257 -16.14 -7.41 30.85
C SER A 257 -14.95 -6.46 30.98
N VAL A 258 -15.16 -5.23 30.53
CA VAL A 258 -14.20 -4.13 30.59
C VAL A 258 -14.94 -2.88 31.07
N ASN A 259 -14.50 -2.27 32.17
CA ASN A 259 -15.18 -1.11 32.78
C ASN A 259 -16.70 -1.32 32.93
N GLU A 260 -17.11 -2.45 33.50
CA GLU A 260 -18.51 -2.88 33.67
C GLU A 260 -19.28 -3.20 32.37
N GLN A 261 -18.72 -2.91 31.18
CA GLN A 261 -19.31 -3.29 29.91
C GLN A 261 -19.02 -4.77 29.62
N GLU A 262 -20.08 -5.58 29.50
CA GLU A 262 -19.95 -6.98 29.10
C GLU A 262 -19.35 -7.10 27.70
N ILE A 263 -18.39 -8.02 27.55
CA ILE A 263 -17.70 -8.31 26.30
C ILE A 263 -18.10 -9.71 25.85
N GLY A 264 -18.84 -9.76 24.74
CA GLY A 264 -19.13 -11.01 24.05
C GLY A 264 -18.01 -11.38 23.07
N TYR A 265 -17.40 -10.37 22.47
CA TYR A 265 -16.51 -10.54 21.32
C TYR A 265 -15.25 -9.68 21.40
N TRP A 266 -14.18 -10.18 20.78
CA TRP A 266 -12.89 -9.51 20.77
C TRP A 266 -12.91 -8.08 20.23
N HIS A 267 -13.67 -7.82 19.17
CA HIS A 267 -13.66 -6.52 18.50
C HIS A 267 -14.21 -5.39 19.38
N GLU A 268 -15.07 -5.71 20.34
CA GLU A 268 -15.65 -4.76 21.30
C GLU A 268 -14.56 -4.20 22.24
N ILE A 269 -13.55 -4.99 22.57
CA ILE A 269 -12.45 -4.56 23.47
C ILE A 269 -11.64 -3.43 22.84
N GLY A 270 -11.40 -3.50 21.53
CA GLY A 270 -10.53 -2.55 20.83
C GLY A 270 -11.10 -1.13 20.80
N GLU A 271 -12.42 -0.96 20.77
CA GLU A 271 -13.06 0.36 20.85
C GLU A 271 -12.90 0.94 22.26
N ILE A 272 -13.16 0.12 23.28
CA ILE A 272 -13.07 0.54 24.68
C ILE A 272 -11.64 0.92 25.06
N THR A 273 -10.63 0.15 24.63
CA THR A 273 -9.22 0.47 24.96
C THR A 273 -8.73 1.71 24.23
N LYS A 274 -9.23 2.01 23.03
CA LYS A 274 -8.91 3.26 22.31
C LYS A 274 -9.50 4.50 22.98
N GLU A 275 -10.69 4.40 23.57
CA GLU A 275 -11.29 5.51 24.33
C GLU A 275 -10.60 5.74 25.69
N ASN A 276 -9.91 4.71 26.19
CA ASN A 276 -9.24 4.69 27.49
C ASN A 276 -7.70 4.62 27.38
N LYS A 277 -7.12 5.16 26.30
CA LYS A 277 -5.65 5.32 26.16
C LYS A 277 -5.03 5.94 27.40
N GLU A 278 -3.95 5.31 27.90
CA GLU A 278 -3.21 5.74 29.09
C GLU A 278 -4.04 5.88 30.38
N LYS A 279 -5.30 5.41 30.38
CA LYS A 279 -6.18 5.43 31.53
C LYS A 279 -6.31 4.02 32.09
N GLU A 280 -6.27 3.93 33.40
CA GLU A 280 -6.50 2.67 34.10
C GLU A 280 -7.94 2.22 33.90
N MET A 281 -8.13 0.95 33.57
CA MET A 281 -9.41 0.32 33.30
C MET A 281 -9.51 -1.04 34.00
N GLU A 282 -10.70 -1.38 34.46
CA GLU A 282 -10.97 -2.67 35.08
C GLU A 282 -11.25 -3.71 34.00
N LEU A 283 -10.55 -4.84 34.06
CA LEU A 283 -10.75 -5.97 33.16
C LEU A 283 -11.11 -7.20 33.99
N VAL A 284 -12.30 -7.73 33.73
CA VAL A 284 -12.81 -8.94 34.37
C VAL A 284 -12.64 -10.11 33.40
N PHE A 285 -12.07 -11.21 33.88
CA PHE A 285 -11.80 -12.39 33.08
C PHE A 285 -12.01 -13.68 33.86
N MET A 286 -12.27 -14.75 33.14
CA MET A 286 -12.35 -16.11 33.67
C MET A 286 -11.02 -16.83 33.50
N ARG A 287 -10.51 -17.40 34.59
CA ARG A 287 -9.34 -18.28 34.61
C ARG A 287 -9.65 -19.49 35.48
N ASP A 288 -9.55 -20.70 34.93
CA ASP A 288 -9.84 -21.95 35.63
C ASP A 288 -11.25 -22.02 36.28
N ASN A 289 -12.26 -21.46 35.59
CA ASN A 289 -13.64 -21.24 36.06
C ASN A 289 -13.81 -20.24 37.22
N ASP A 290 -12.75 -19.60 37.69
CA ASP A 290 -12.85 -18.49 38.64
C ASP A 290 -12.91 -17.15 37.89
N ILE A 291 -13.83 -16.28 38.32
CA ILE A 291 -13.90 -14.89 37.85
C ILE A 291 -12.88 -14.06 38.63
N LYS A 292 -12.01 -13.37 37.90
CA LYS A 292 -10.96 -12.50 38.43
C LYS A 292 -11.09 -11.12 37.80
N SER A 293 -10.64 -10.10 38.53
CA SER A 293 -10.57 -8.73 38.05
C SER A 293 -9.15 -8.20 38.24
N ILE A 294 -8.69 -7.40 37.29
CA ILE A 294 -7.40 -6.69 37.32
C ILE A 294 -7.59 -5.26 36.83
N MET A 295 -6.76 -4.37 37.32
CA MET A 295 -6.58 -3.05 36.72
C MET A 295 -5.47 -3.14 35.67
N ILE A 296 -5.72 -2.58 34.49
CA ILE A 296 -4.78 -2.56 33.38
C ILE A 296 -4.82 -1.17 32.73
N THR A 297 -3.70 -0.72 32.18
CA THR A 297 -3.60 0.58 31.51
C THR A 297 -3.12 0.35 30.07
N PRO A 298 -3.92 0.66 29.04
CA PRO A 298 -3.47 0.63 27.64
C PRO A 298 -2.31 1.60 27.40
N ASP A 299 -1.45 1.29 26.43
CA ASP A 299 -0.41 2.21 26.00
C ASP A 299 -0.97 3.40 25.18
N GLU A 300 -0.10 4.28 24.70
CA GLU A 300 -0.43 5.49 23.91
C GLU A 300 -1.25 5.14 22.64
N GLU A 301 -1.09 3.93 22.11
CA GLU A 301 -1.83 3.42 20.95
C GLU A 301 -3.16 2.75 21.34
N GLY A 302 -3.45 2.60 22.63
CA GLY A 302 -4.63 1.90 23.15
C GLY A 302 -4.46 0.38 23.15
N MET A 303 -3.23 -0.11 23.12
CA MET A 303 -2.92 -1.54 23.07
C MET A 303 -2.67 -2.12 24.47
N LEU A 304 -3.21 -3.31 24.69
CA LEU A 304 -2.98 -4.08 25.93
C LEU A 304 -1.81 -5.08 25.80
N GLY A 305 -1.39 -5.41 24.58
CA GLY A 305 -0.25 -6.31 24.33
C GLY A 305 -0.57 -7.79 24.53
N PHE A 306 -1.67 -8.27 23.96
CA PHE A 306 -1.94 -9.70 23.83
C PHE A 306 -2.59 -10.00 22.48
N ARG A 307 -2.56 -11.27 22.09
CA ARG A 307 -3.26 -11.79 20.90
C ARG A 307 -4.30 -12.79 21.34
N ILE A 308 -5.44 -12.78 20.66
CA ILE A 308 -6.50 -13.75 20.89
C ILE A 308 -6.39 -14.96 19.98
N LYS A 309 -7.03 -16.05 20.40
CA LYS A 309 -7.16 -17.25 19.60
C LYS A 309 -8.14 -17.00 18.45
N SER A 310 -7.66 -17.09 17.21
CA SER A 310 -8.54 -17.07 16.05
C SER A 310 -9.49 -18.27 16.09
N ASN A 311 -10.77 -18.02 15.91
CA ASN A 311 -11.82 -19.02 15.80
C ASN A 311 -12.15 -19.41 14.35
N TYR A 312 -11.44 -18.82 13.39
CA TYR A 312 -11.45 -19.25 11.99
C TYR A 312 -10.08 -19.80 11.56
N GLU A 313 -10.10 -20.78 10.66
CA GLU A 313 -8.91 -21.45 10.17
C GLU A 313 -8.38 -20.75 8.90
N ILE A 314 -7.13 -20.30 8.94
CA ILE A 314 -6.47 -19.76 7.75
C ILE A 314 -5.82 -20.91 7.00
N LYS A 315 -6.39 -21.28 5.85
CA LYS A 315 -5.81 -22.28 4.96
C LYS A 315 -4.81 -21.62 4.02
N GLN A 316 -3.73 -22.33 3.70
CA GLN A 316 -2.75 -21.89 2.73
C GLN A 316 -2.94 -22.66 1.43
N GLN A 317 -3.29 -21.97 0.36
CA GLN A 317 -3.35 -22.53 -0.98
C GLN A 317 -2.02 -22.30 -1.69
N LYS A 318 -1.32 -23.39 -2.02
CA LYS A 318 -0.09 -23.35 -2.81
C LYS A 318 -0.42 -23.52 -4.29
N TYR A 319 0.37 -22.88 -5.14
CA TYR A 319 0.19 -22.91 -6.59
C TYR A 319 1.43 -23.50 -7.26
N GLY A 320 1.23 -24.28 -8.33
CA GLY A 320 2.32 -24.63 -9.23
C GLY A 320 2.83 -23.40 -9.99
N PHE A 321 3.99 -23.51 -10.66
CA PHE A 321 4.61 -22.38 -11.37
C PHE A 321 3.69 -21.73 -12.43
N VAL A 322 2.94 -22.53 -13.20
CA VAL A 322 2.02 -21.99 -14.22
C VAL A 322 0.80 -21.35 -13.58
N GLU A 323 0.26 -21.96 -12.53
CA GLU A 323 -0.88 -21.44 -11.79
C GLU A 323 -0.54 -20.14 -11.07
N SER A 324 0.67 -20.03 -10.49
CA SER A 324 1.13 -18.82 -9.81
C SER A 324 1.28 -17.63 -10.76
N ILE A 325 1.57 -17.86 -12.05
CA ILE A 325 1.57 -16.79 -13.06
C ILE A 325 0.16 -16.22 -13.20
N LYS A 326 -0.84 -17.09 -13.39
CA LYS A 326 -2.24 -16.66 -13.53
C LYS A 326 -2.74 -15.97 -12.26
N GLN A 327 -2.55 -16.60 -11.11
CA GLN A 327 -3.02 -16.07 -9.82
C GLN A 327 -2.29 -14.78 -9.43
N GLY A 328 -0.99 -14.68 -9.70
CA GLY A 328 -0.23 -13.46 -9.46
C GLY A 328 -0.62 -12.32 -10.40
N PHE A 329 -0.92 -12.63 -11.67
CA PHE A 329 -1.45 -11.65 -12.60
C PHE A 329 -2.83 -11.16 -12.17
N ASP A 330 -3.75 -12.08 -11.85
CA ASP A 330 -5.10 -11.75 -11.37
C ASP A 330 -5.03 -10.89 -10.11
N TYR A 331 -4.16 -11.24 -9.16
CA TYR A 331 -3.91 -10.45 -7.95
C TYR A 331 -3.39 -9.05 -8.29
N GLY A 332 -2.35 -8.94 -9.13
CA GLY A 332 -1.77 -7.66 -9.54
C GLY A 332 -2.75 -6.76 -10.31
N TYR A 333 -3.56 -7.34 -11.19
CA TYR A 333 -4.63 -6.63 -11.91
C TYR A 333 -5.64 -6.03 -10.94
N TRP A 334 -6.13 -6.84 -10.00
CA TRP A 334 -7.09 -6.37 -9.00
C TRP A 334 -6.47 -5.38 -8.02
N THR A 335 -5.20 -5.51 -7.66
CA THR A 335 -4.49 -4.50 -6.86
C THR A 335 -4.39 -3.17 -7.59
N LEU A 336 -4.02 -3.18 -8.88
CA LEU A 336 -4.02 -1.96 -9.70
C LEU A 336 -5.43 -1.37 -9.80
N HIS A 337 -6.43 -2.19 -10.13
CA HIS A 337 -7.82 -1.74 -10.24
C HIS A 337 -8.31 -1.10 -8.94
N ASP A 338 -8.16 -1.80 -7.81
CA ASP A 338 -8.59 -1.33 -6.50
C ASP A 338 -7.85 -0.02 -6.14
N TYR A 339 -6.57 0.14 -6.51
CA TYR A 339 -5.82 1.38 -6.30
C TYR A 339 -6.34 2.54 -7.18
N VAL A 340 -6.62 2.29 -8.46
CA VAL A 340 -7.22 3.30 -9.35
C VAL A 340 -8.60 3.72 -8.85
N ALA A 341 -9.42 2.78 -8.39
CA ALA A 341 -10.74 3.05 -7.83
C ALA A 341 -10.64 3.95 -6.58
N GLN A 342 -9.66 3.72 -5.71
CA GLN A 342 -9.42 4.54 -4.52
C GLN A 342 -8.99 5.96 -4.81
N PHE A 343 -8.35 6.18 -5.97
CA PHE A 343 -7.76 7.47 -6.30
C PHE A 343 -8.80 8.61 -6.33
N LYS A 344 -10.08 8.29 -6.58
CA LYS A 344 -11.18 9.28 -6.50
C LYS A 344 -11.30 9.91 -5.11
N TYR A 345 -11.07 9.14 -4.05
CA TYR A 345 -11.21 9.62 -2.66
C TYR A 345 -10.17 10.66 -2.28
N VAL A 346 -9.00 10.67 -2.93
CA VAL A 346 -7.94 11.68 -2.72
C VAL A 346 -8.44 13.10 -2.99
N PHE A 347 -9.43 13.26 -3.87
CA PHE A 347 -10.02 14.56 -4.21
C PHE A 347 -11.12 15.02 -3.23
N THR A 348 -11.43 14.22 -2.20
CA THR A 348 -12.38 14.59 -1.13
C THR A 348 -11.67 15.34 0.00
N GLN A 349 -12.41 16.16 0.76
CA GLN A 349 -11.85 16.85 1.94
C GLN A 349 -11.24 15.88 2.96
N LYS A 350 -11.93 14.75 3.19
CA LYS A 350 -11.45 13.66 4.04
C LYS A 350 -10.20 12.99 3.45
N GLY A 351 -10.13 12.81 2.13
CA GLY A 351 -8.98 12.16 1.48
C GLY A 351 -7.72 13.01 1.50
N ALA A 352 -7.85 14.33 1.34
CA ALA A 352 -6.72 15.25 1.40
C ALA A 352 -5.98 15.16 2.75
N THR A 353 -6.71 15.06 3.87
CA THR A 353 -6.11 14.90 5.21
C THR A 353 -5.53 13.51 5.46
N GLN A 354 -5.85 12.53 4.59
CA GLN A 354 -5.34 11.16 4.64
C GLN A 354 -4.10 10.93 3.78
N LEU A 355 -3.62 11.95 3.07
CA LEU A 355 -2.37 11.88 2.33
C LEU A 355 -1.18 11.78 3.29
N GLY A 356 -0.54 10.61 3.30
CA GLY A 356 0.67 10.36 4.07
C GLY A 356 1.95 10.53 3.25
N GLY A 357 3.02 10.93 3.92
CA GLY A 357 4.37 11.08 3.37
C GLY A 357 5.20 9.81 3.49
N PHE A 358 6.51 9.96 3.71
CA PHE A 358 7.42 8.81 3.83
C PHE A 358 7.17 7.96 5.09
N GLY A 359 6.62 8.55 6.16
CA GLY A 359 6.26 7.81 7.38
C GLY A 359 5.14 6.82 7.08
N ALA A 360 4.06 7.29 6.46
CA ALA A 360 2.94 6.44 6.07
C ALA A 360 3.34 5.32 5.10
N ILE A 361 4.23 5.59 4.14
CA ILE A 361 4.78 4.55 3.24
C ILE A 361 5.66 3.56 4.03
N GLY A 362 6.43 4.05 5.01
CA GLY A 362 7.20 3.20 5.92
C GLY A 362 6.33 2.26 6.76
N ASP A 363 5.17 2.73 7.20
CA ASP A 363 4.21 1.94 7.99
C ASP A 363 3.49 0.86 7.19
N MET A 364 3.57 0.89 5.86
CA MET A 364 3.14 -0.22 5.02
C MET A 364 4.06 -1.44 5.13
N PHE A 365 5.27 -1.29 5.68
CA PHE A 365 6.18 -2.40 5.93
C PHE A 365 5.94 -3.00 7.32
N PRO A 366 6.10 -4.33 7.46
CA PRO A 366 6.04 -4.98 8.76
C PRO A 366 7.07 -4.39 9.75
N ASP A 367 6.66 -4.30 11.00
CA ASP A 367 7.45 -3.92 12.18
C ASP A 367 8.63 -4.85 12.46
N THR A 368 8.56 -6.08 11.97
CA THR A 368 9.63 -7.08 12.01
C THR A 368 10.08 -7.50 10.62
N TRP A 369 11.30 -8.00 10.47
CA TRP A 369 11.78 -8.42 9.16
C TRP A 369 10.97 -9.59 8.62
N ASN A 370 10.21 -9.35 7.54
CA ASN A 370 9.35 -10.36 6.93
C ASN A 370 9.44 -10.28 5.41
N TRP A 371 10.07 -11.28 4.79
CA TRP A 371 10.27 -11.29 3.34
C TRP A 371 8.95 -11.28 2.54
N LYS A 372 7.93 -12.01 3.00
CA LYS A 372 6.63 -12.04 2.31
C LYS A 372 5.99 -10.64 2.34
N GLY A 373 5.99 -9.99 3.51
CA GLY A 373 5.48 -8.63 3.70
C GLY A 373 6.27 -7.60 2.91
N PHE A 374 7.60 -7.64 2.99
CA PHE A 374 8.50 -6.80 2.20
C PHE A 374 8.14 -6.86 0.71
N TRP A 375 8.08 -8.06 0.12
CA TRP A 375 7.78 -8.19 -1.31
C TRP A 375 6.35 -7.79 -1.66
N HIS A 376 5.35 -8.05 -0.80
CA HIS A 376 3.99 -7.56 -1.01
C HIS A 376 3.93 -6.03 -1.06
N THR A 377 4.59 -5.37 -0.11
CA THR A 377 4.65 -3.90 -0.03
C THR A 377 5.46 -3.33 -1.20
N THR A 378 6.60 -3.94 -1.56
CA THR A 378 7.38 -3.53 -2.75
C THR A 378 6.57 -3.66 -4.04
N ALA A 379 5.82 -4.75 -4.23
CA ALA A 379 4.96 -4.92 -5.40
C ALA A 379 3.85 -3.86 -5.46
N LEU A 380 3.22 -3.57 -4.31
CA LEU A 380 2.21 -2.53 -4.20
C LEU A 380 2.79 -1.15 -4.54
N ILE A 381 3.92 -0.77 -3.94
CA ILE A 381 4.61 0.50 -4.25
C ILE A 381 5.01 0.54 -5.73
N SER A 382 5.43 -0.59 -6.32
CA SER A 382 5.76 -0.66 -7.75
C SER A 382 4.56 -0.32 -8.64
N ILE A 383 3.39 -0.87 -8.34
CA ILE A 383 2.13 -0.56 -9.05
C ILE A 383 1.72 0.90 -8.82
N ILE A 384 1.82 1.39 -7.58
CA ILE A 384 1.53 2.79 -7.23
C ILE A 384 2.43 3.73 -8.04
N LEU A 385 3.74 3.51 -8.06
CA LEU A 385 4.69 4.33 -8.81
C LEU A 385 4.41 4.28 -10.31
N ALA A 386 4.07 3.12 -10.86
CA ALA A 386 3.70 3.01 -12.26
C ALA A 386 2.43 3.81 -12.58
N PHE A 387 1.39 3.71 -11.73
CA PHE A 387 0.16 4.48 -11.91
C PHE A 387 0.42 5.98 -11.77
N MET A 388 1.09 6.41 -10.71
CA MET A 388 1.36 7.84 -10.45
C MET A 388 2.21 8.46 -11.56
N ASN A 389 3.23 7.74 -12.05
CA ASN A 389 4.08 8.25 -13.13
C ASN A 389 3.40 8.24 -14.51
N ILE A 390 2.29 7.51 -14.72
CA ILE A 390 1.52 7.60 -15.98
C ILE A 390 0.56 8.79 -16.02
N LEU A 391 0.23 9.37 -14.86
CA LEU A 391 -0.69 10.50 -14.79
C LEU A 391 -0.15 11.69 -15.61
N PRO A 392 -1.02 12.46 -16.29
CA PRO A 392 -0.62 13.60 -17.12
C PRO A 392 -0.23 14.82 -16.28
N ILE A 393 0.61 14.62 -15.28
CA ILE A 393 1.13 15.64 -14.38
C ILE A 393 2.50 16.08 -14.92
N PRO A 394 2.70 17.37 -15.26
CA PRO A 394 4.01 17.87 -15.66
C PRO A 394 5.06 17.59 -14.57
N ALA A 395 6.31 17.31 -14.97
CA ALA A 395 7.40 16.78 -14.13
C ALA A 395 7.33 15.28 -13.78
N LEU A 396 6.26 14.57 -14.15
CA LEU A 396 6.25 13.10 -14.21
C LEU A 396 6.33 12.62 -15.67
N ASP A 397 6.68 11.34 -15.87
CA ASP A 397 6.77 10.71 -17.19
C ASP A 397 5.49 10.90 -18.02
N GLY A 398 4.33 10.75 -17.38
CA GLY A 398 3.02 10.88 -18.00
C GLY A 398 2.75 12.28 -18.56
N GLY A 399 3.32 13.33 -17.96
CA GLY A 399 3.29 14.69 -18.51
C GLY A 399 4.04 14.78 -19.84
N HIS A 400 5.21 14.16 -19.94
CA HIS A 400 5.96 14.07 -21.20
C HIS A 400 5.25 13.21 -22.24
N VAL A 401 4.71 12.07 -21.82
CA VAL A 401 3.89 11.19 -22.66
C VAL A 401 2.71 11.96 -23.25
N MET A 402 2.00 12.75 -22.45
CA MET A 402 0.89 13.60 -22.91
C MET A 402 1.33 14.57 -24.03
N PHE A 403 2.47 15.26 -23.86
CA PHE A 403 2.98 16.18 -24.88
C PHE A 403 3.40 15.45 -26.17
N LEU A 404 3.98 14.26 -26.05
CA LEU A 404 4.36 13.44 -27.20
C LEU A 404 3.14 12.88 -27.94
N LEU A 405 2.10 12.46 -27.21
CA LEU A 405 0.83 12.04 -27.79
C LEU A 405 0.19 13.19 -28.57
N TYR A 406 0.15 14.39 -27.99
CA TYR A 406 -0.30 15.59 -28.69
C TYR A 406 0.50 15.85 -29.97
N GLU A 407 1.83 15.75 -29.92
CA GLU A 407 2.70 15.95 -31.08
C GLU A 407 2.40 14.92 -32.19
N MET A 408 2.23 13.64 -31.85
CA MET A 408 1.92 12.58 -32.82
C MET A 408 0.54 12.75 -33.47
N VAL A 409 -0.46 13.20 -32.71
CA VAL A 409 -1.82 13.42 -33.22
C VAL A 409 -1.90 14.66 -34.10
N THR A 410 -1.25 15.75 -33.68
CA THR A 410 -1.34 17.05 -34.38
C THR A 410 -0.25 17.28 -35.44
N GLY A 411 0.81 16.48 -35.42
CA GLY A 411 2.02 16.69 -36.20
C GLY A 411 2.81 17.95 -35.80
N ARG A 412 2.44 18.60 -34.69
CA ARG A 412 3.05 19.87 -34.24
C ARG A 412 3.62 19.70 -32.84
N LYS A 413 4.89 20.03 -32.68
CA LYS A 413 5.53 20.05 -31.36
C LYS A 413 4.92 21.19 -30.51
N PRO A 414 4.58 20.94 -29.23
CA PRO A 414 4.23 22.00 -28.30
C PRO A 414 5.33 23.06 -28.23
N ASN A 415 4.94 24.30 -27.94
CA ASN A 415 5.89 25.40 -27.77
C ASN A 415 6.86 25.10 -26.61
N ASP A 416 8.17 25.22 -26.85
CA ASP A 416 9.20 24.93 -25.84
C ASP A 416 8.98 25.78 -24.57
N LYS A 417 8.63 27.06 -24.71
CA LYS A 417 8.31 27.92 -23.55
C LYS A 417 7.11 27.41 -22.73
N PHE A 418 6.11 26.84 -23.40
CA PHE A 418 4.96 26.28 -22.71
C PHE A 418 5.34 25.01 -21.95
N MET A 419 6.15 24.13 -22.56
CA MET A 419 6.67 22.93 -21.90
C MET A 419 7.50 23.27 -20.67
N GLU A 420 8.43 24.22 -20.79
CA GLU A 420 9.26 24.71 -19.66
C GLU A 420 8.40 25.22 -18.50
N VAL A 421 7.40 26.07 -18.79
CA VAL A 421 6.51 26.62 -17.75
C VAL A 421 5.65 25.52 -17.14
N ALA A 422 5.08 24.63 -17.96
CA ALA A 422 4.27 23.53 -17.48
C ALA A 422 5.08 22.61 -16.54
N GLN A 423 6.32 22.26 -16.91
CA GLN A 423 7.20 21.45 -16.08
C GLN A 423 7.59 22.13 -14.77
N MET A 424 7.95 23.42 -14.80
CA MET A 424 8.24 24.16 -13.57
C MET A 424 7.02 24.19 -12.64
N VAL A 425 5.83 24.51 -13.18
CA VAL A 425 4.58 24.52 -12.40
C VAL A 425 4.30 23.14 -11.81
N GLY A 426 4.41 22.08 -12.61
CA GLY A 426 4.21 20.70 -12.14
C GLY A 426 5.22 20.29 -11.06
N PHE A 427 6.49 20.63 -11.24
CA PHE A 427 7.54 20.42 -10.24
C PHE A 427 7.23 21.14 -8.93
N PHE A 428 6.81 22.42 -8.98
CA PHE A 428 6.42 23.15 -7.78
C PHE A 428 5.20 22.53 -7.09
N ILE A 429 4.20 22.08 -7.85
CA ILE A 429 3.03 21.37 -7.29
C ILE A 429 3.46 20.07 -6.63
N LEU A 430 4.33 19.29 -7.27
CA LEU A 430 4.84 18.03 -6.73
C LEU A 430 5.59 18.26 -5.41
N ILE A 431 6.50 19.24 -5.36
CA ILE A 431 7.23 19.60 -4.14
C ILE A 431 6.26 20.07 -3.05
N ALA A 432 5.26 20.89 -3.39
CA ALA A 432 4.25 21.33 -2.43
C ALA A 432 3.46 20.14 -1.86
N LEU A 433 3.09 19.16 -2.68
CA LEU A 433 2.38 17.96 -2.26
C LEU A 433 3.26 17.05 -1.38
N VAL A 434 4.54 16.88 -1.73
CA VAL A 434 5.49 16.14 -0.89
C VAL A 434 5.66 16.82 0.46
N LEU A 435 5.81 18.15 0.50
CA LEU A 435 5.91 18.90 1.75
C LEU A 435 4.63 18.80 2.57
N TYR A 436 3.46 18.86 1.93
CA TYR A 436 2.16 18.70 2.58
C TYR A 436 2.01 17.31 3.20
N ALA A 437 2.27 16.25 2.44
CA ALA A 437 2.14 14.86 2.90
C ALA A 437 3.12 14.54 4.05
N ASN A 438 4.38 14.96 3.95
CA ASN A 438 5.33 14.80 5.04
C ASN A 438 5.02 15.71 6.24
N GLY A 439 4.47 16.90 6.00
CA GLY A 439 3.95 17.76 7.05
C GLY A 439 2.78 17.14 7.81
N ASN A 440 1.90 16.41 7.10
CA ASN A 440 0.81 15.64 7.69
C ASN A 440 1.32 14.51 8.57
N ASP A 441 2.34 13.75 8.11
CA ASP A 441 2.99 12.72 8.94
C ASP A 441 3.57 13.32 10.23
N VAL A 442 4.27 14.46 10.14
CA VAL A 442 4.84 15.15 11.31
C VAL A 442 3.75 15.68 12.23
N TYR A 443 2.65 16.21 11.68
CA TYR A 443 1.51 16.68 12.46
C TYR A 443 0.88 15.54 13.24
N ARG A 444 0.58 14.41 12.59
CA ARG A 444 0.06 13.21 13.24
C ARG A 444 0.97 12.75 14.36
N TRP A 445 2.27 12.64 14.08
CA TRP A 445 3.25 12.22 15.09
C TRP A 445 3.35 13.14 16.32
N LEU A 446 3.04 14.43 16.18
CA LEU A 446 3.12 15.41 17.28
C LEU A 446 1.80 15.62 18.04
N PHE A 447 0.65 15.36 17.40
CA PHE A 447 -0.65 15.79 17.90
C PHE A 447 -1.72 14.68 17.95
N GLU A 448 -1.48 13.51 17.37
CA GLU A 448 -2.33 12.32 17.44
C GLU A 448 -1.59 11.18 18.15
#